data_AF-A0A2M7VR74-F1
#
_entry.id   AF-A0A2M7VR74-F1
#
_cell.length_a   1.000
_cell.length_b   1.000
_cell.length_c   1.000
_cell.angle_alpha   90.00
_cell.angle_beta   90.00
_cell.angle_gamma   90.00
#
_symmetry.space_group_name_H-M   'P 1'
#
loop_
_entity.id
_entity.type
_entity.pdbx_description
1 polymer ?
#
loop_
_entity_poly.entity_id
_entity_poly.type
_entity_poly.pdbx_seq_one_letter_code
_entity_poly.pdbx_strand_id
1 'polypeptide(L)'
;SVKTNKGNLGYFKVFSMVYSFENKAFNTNIGDYSKIFRTRFGYHIIKVIDKRLSQGEVQVAHIMLKNLDSLSEKNNKIKIDSLYELLKKGEKFADIAKKFSQDSGSSQNGGMMPKFEYGKIIKSFADEAFALSRIDSFSKPFKTEFGWHIVKLIKKFPVTGYDELKPGLLEQVKRGDRAETIEQSIISKLKTKFKINDYQSALVMFYTDDWFKKADSLNAPLLKVEDSIYTQQDFVIYLKFKQLKTSVPILVYQQFRDRKIIDYYKANLENTNPEFAASVNEFREGLLLFNVMQKNVWEKAQNDSIGLEAFYRLNRKKYTKEFQDYKGEIMSDYQNYLEQNWVSELRKKHQIVINNSALKKLKKKQ
;
A
#
# COMPACT_ATOMS: atom_id res chain seq x y z
N SER A 1 -21.98 -6.16 -22.77
CA SER A 1 -21.87 -7.19 -21.72
C SER A 1 -23.22 -7.53 -21.09
N VAL A 2 -23.99 -6.56 -20.57
CA VAL A 2 -25.27 -6.86 -19.87
C VAL A 2 -26.26 -7.64 -20.73
N LYS A 3 -26.38 -7.30 -22.02
CA LYS A 3 -27.26 -8.02 -22.97
C LYS A 3 -26.93 -9.52 -23.09
N THR A 4 -25.67 -9.90 -22.89
CA THR A 4 -25.21 -11.29 -23.05
C THR A 4 -25.12 -12.05 -21.73
N ASN A 5 -24.63 -11.43 -20.65
CA ASN A 5 -24.44 -12.09 -19.36
C ASN A 5 -25.47 -11.69 -18.28
N LYS A 6 -26.53 -10.96 -18.67
CA LYS A 6 -27.58 -10.44 -17.77
C LYS A 6 -27.05 -9.55 -16.64
N GLY A 7 -25.88 -8.95 -16.81
CA GLY A 7 -25.24 -8.10 -15.80
C GLY A 7 -24.53 -8.88 -14.69
N ASN A 8 -24.32 -10.19 -14.86
CA ASN A 8 -23.59 -10.98 -13.89
C ASN A 8 -22.10 -10.64 -13.91
N LEU A 9 -21.59 -10.13 -12.79
CA LEU A 9 -20.18 -9.76 -12.61
C LEU A 9 -19.32 -10.90 -12.03
N GLY A 10 -19.94 -12.02 -11.67
CA GLY A 10 -19.28 -13.08 -10.91
C GLY A 10 -18.86 -12.63 -9.51
N TYR A 11 -18.05 -13.47 -8.86
CA TYR A 11 -17.39 -13.06 -7.62
C TYR A 11 -16.17 -12.20 -7.95
N PHE A 12 -16.02 -11.12 -7.19
CA PHE A 12 -14.83 -10.29 -7.23
C PHE A 12 -14.39 -9.97 -5.80
N LYS A 13 -13.09 -9.71 -5.64
CA LYS A 13 -12.48 -9.36 -4.35
C LYS A 13 -12.27 -7.85 -4.24
N VAL A 14 -11.91 -7.42 -3.04
CA VAL A 14 -11.39 -6.07 -2.80
C VAL A 14 -10.25 -5.78 -3.79
N PHE A 15 -10.17 -4.55 -4.29
CA PHE A 15 -9.27 -4.07 -5.34
C PHE A 15 -9.56 -4.55 -6.77
N SER A 16 -10.65 -5.30 -6.99
CA SER A 16 -11.05 -5.71 -8.35
C SER A 16 -11.92 -4.67 -9.07
N MET A 17 -12.56 -3.78 -8.31
CA MET A 17 -13.48 -2.76 -8.81
C MET A 17 -13.06 -1.38 -8.32
N VAL A 18 -13.57 -0.32 -8.98
CA VAL A 18 -13.40 1.07 -8.48
C VAL A 18 -13.99 1.20 -7.08
N TYR A 19 -13.34 2.00 -6.24
CA TYR A 19 -13.61 2.00 -4.80
C TYR A 19 -15.07 2.30 -4.45
N SER A 20 -15.71 3.26 -5.13
CA SER A 20 -17.12 3.59 -4.87
C SER A 20 -18.07 2.44 -5.23
N PHE A 21 -17.77 1.67 -6.28
CA PHE A 21 -18.54 0.50 -6.67
C PHE A 21 -18.36 -0.64 -5.66
N GLU A 22 -17.11 -0.93 -5.32
CA GLU A 22 -16.77 -1.93 -4.32
C GLU A 22 -17.44 -1.62 -2.97
N ASN A 23 -17.29 -0.40 -2.47
CA ASN A 23 -17.84 0.00 -1.18
C ASN A 23 -19.36 -0.19 -1.13
N LYS A 24 -20.07 0.04 -2.25
CA LYS A 24 -21.51 -0.25 -2.34
C LYS A 24 -21.81 -1.74 -2.35
N ALA A 25 -21.02 -2.54 -3.06
CA ALA A 25 -21.19 -4.00 -3.09
C ALA A 25 -20.96 -4.65 -1.73
N PHE A 26 -19.91 -4.25 -1.03
CA PHE A 26 -19.58 -4.84 0.27
C PHE A 26 -20.51 -4.39 1.40
N ASN A 27 -21.12 -3.20 1.31
CA ASN A 27 -22.07 -2.69 2.31
C ASN A 27 -23.55 -3.03 2.02
N THR A 28 -23.89 -3.53 0.85
CA THR A 28 -25.26 -3.99 0.54
C THR A 28 -25.45 -5.41 1.05
N ASN A 29 -26.57 -5.70 1.72
CA ASN A 29 -26.83 -7.05 2.23
C ASN A 29 -27.08 -8.05 1.10
N ILE A 30 -26.89 -9.33 1.37
CA ILE A 30 -27.21 -10.41 0.42
C ILE A 30 -28.71 -10.38 0.13
N GLY A 31 -29.08 -10.47 -1.14
CA GLY A 31 -30.46 -10.38 -1.64
C GLY A 31 -30.88 -8.96 -2.03
N ASP A 32 -30.28 -7.94 -1.42
CA ASP A 32 -30.70 -6.55 -1.58
C ASP A 32 -30.10 -5.86 -2.81
N TYR A 33 -30.80 -4.80 -3.25
CA TYR A 33 -30.29 -3.83 -4.19
C TYR A 33 -29.66 -2.65 -3.45
N SER A 34 -28.53 -2.14 -3.96
CA SER A 34 -27.98 -0.89 -3.48
C SER A 34 -28.88 0.29 -3.84
N LYS A 35 -28.76 1.40 -3.11
CA LYS A 35 -29.17 2.71 -3.64
C LYS A 35 -28.39 3.02 -4.92
N ILE A 36 -28.97 3.79 -5.85
CA ILE A 36 -28.25 4.26 -7.05
C ILE A 36 -27.03 5.07 -6.61
N PHE A 37 -25.88 4.81 -7.22
CA PHE A 37 -24.63 5.49 -6.91
C PHE A 37 -23.84 5.81 -8.17
N ARG A 38 -22.90 6.76 -8.07
CA ARG A 38 -22.10 7.22 -9.20
C ARG A 38 -20.65 6.73 -9.08
N THR A 39 -20.07 6.33 -10.19
CA THR A 39 -18.62 6.19 -10.36
C THR A 39 -18.16 7.06 -11.53
N ARG A 40 -16.85 7.03 -11.84
CA ARG A 40 -16.33 7.66 -13.07
C ARG A 40 -16.94 7.08 -14.37
N PHE A 41 -17.57 5.92 -14.31
CA PHE A 41 -18.21 5.24 -15.44
C PHE A 41 -19.71 5.48 -15.54
N GLY A 42 -20.28 6.36 -14.70
CA GLY A 42 -21.70 6.72 -14.74
C GLY A 42 -22.46 6.29 -13.48
N TYR A 43 -23.77 6.08 -13.64
CA TYR A 43 -24.66 5.65 -12.57
C TYR A 43 -24.81 4.13 -12.55
N HIS A 44 -24.86 3.57 -11.34
CA HIS A 44 -24.89 2.14 -11.11
C HIS A 44 -25.94 1.78 -10.07
N ILE A 45 -26.49 0.58 -10.23
CA ILE A 45 -27.25 -0.16 -9.23
C ILE A 45 -26.71 -1.58 -9.23
N ILE A 46 -26.61 -2.20 -8.07
CA ILE A 46 -26.13 -3.58 -7.93
C ILE A 46 -27.09 -4.37 -7.07
N LYS A 47 -27.22 -5.67 -7.36
CA LYS A 47 -27.85 -6.65 -6.49
C LYS A 47 -26.78 -7.59 -5.97
N VAL A 48 -26.67 -7.74 -4.65
CA VAL A 48 -25.71 -8.70 -4.08
C VAL A 48 -26.38 -10.06 -4.01
N ILE A 49 -25.93 -10.99 -4.85
CA ILE A 49 -26.51 -12.34 -4.89
C ILE A 49 -25.94 -13.23 -3.77
N ASP A 50 -24.64 -13.10 -3.49
CA ASP A 50 -23.96 -13.90 -2.48
C ASP A 50 -22.69 -13.19 -1.98
N LYS A 51 -22.22 -13.55 -0.78
CA LYS A 51 -20.90 -13.20 -0.23
C LYS A 51 -20.29 -14.41 0.45
N ARG A 52 -19.00 -14.64 0.18
CA ARG A 52 -18.25 -15.74 0.78
C ARG A 52 -16.79 -15.39 0.98
N LEU A 53 -16.12 -16.12 1.87
CA LEU A 53 -14.68 -16.01 2.03
C LEU A 53 -13.96 -16.47 0.77
N SER A 54 -12.84 -15.80 0.46
CA SER A 54 -11.99 -16.19 -0.65
C SER A 54 -11.33 -17.54 -0.34
N GLN A 55 -11.38 -18.45 -1.30
CA GLN A 55 -10.73 -19.75 -1.23
C GLN A 55 -9.25 -19.70 -1.66
N GLY A 56 -8.73 -18.50 -1.94
CA GLY A 56 -7.38 -18.28 -2.44
C GLY A 56 -7.25 -18.61 -3.93
N GLU A 57 -6.07 -19.04 -4.33
CA GLU A 57 -5.77 -19.45 -5.70
C GLU A 57 -5.69 -20.98 -5.80
N VAL A 58 -6.01 -21.51 -6.97
CA VAL A 58 -5.76 -22.92 -7.31
C VAL A 58 -4.90 -23.00 -8.55
N GLN A 59 -4.03 -24.00 -8.59
CA GLN A 59 -3.37 -24.44 -9.80
C GLN A 59 -3.95 -25.79 -10.18
N VAL A 60 -4.29 -25.93 -11.45
CA VAL A 60 -4.94 -27.12 -12.00
C VAL A 60 -4.29 -27.51 -13.31
N ALA A 61 -4.52 -28.75 -13.71
CA ALA A 61 -4.35 -29.19 -15.09
C ALA A 61 -5.73 -29.52 -15.68
N HIS A 62 -5.94 -29.31 -16.98
CA HIS A 62 -7.19 -29.68 -17.63
C HIS A 62 -7.01 -30.38 -18.96
N ILE A 63 -7.98 -31.22 -19.29
CA ILE A 63 -8.17 -31.82 -20.62
C ILE A 63 -9.42 -31.17 -21.19
N MET A 64 -9.32 -30.59 -22.38
CA MET A 64 -10.42 -29.90 -23.04
C MET A 64 -10.69 -30.49 -24.42
N LEU A 65 -11.95 -30.77 -24.75
CA LEU A 65 -12.42 -31.06 -26.10
C LEU A 65 -13.39 -29.96 -26.55
N LYS A 66 -13.00 -29.18 -27.57
CA LYS A 66 -13.73 -28.02 -28.11
C LYS A 66 -15.00 -28.45 -28.83
N ASN A 67 -16.12 -27.81 -28.52
CA ASN A 67 -17.37 -28.00 -29.25
C ASN A 67 -17.46 -26.96 -30.37
N LEU A 68 -17.44 -27.42 -31.62
CA LEU A 68 -17.58 -26.56 -32.81
C LEU A 68 -19.05 -26.43 -33.25
N ASP A 69 -19.81 -27.50 -33.04
CA ASP A 69 -21.23 -27.63 -33.36
C ASP A 69 -21.91 -28.69 -32.46
N SER A 70 -23.23 -28.85 -32.60
CA SER A 70 -24.03 -29.80 -31.79
C SER A 70 -23.64 -31.27 -31.98
N LEU A 71 -23.12 -31.67 -33.14
CA LEU A 71 -22.69 -33.06 -33.40
C LEU A 71 -21.34 -33.33 -32.72
N SER A 72 -20.39 -32.42 -32.88
CA SER A 72 -19.10 -32.44 -32.22
C SER A 72 -19.24 -32.46 -30.70
N GLU A 73 -20.23 -31.74 -30.15
CA GLU A 73 -20.52 -31.78 -28.71
C GLU A 73 -20.88 -33.18 -28.22
N LYS A 74 -21.81 -33.87 -28.91
CA LYS A 74 -22.22 -35.23 -28.53
C LYS A 74 -21.05 -36.20 -28.65
N ASN A 75 -20.28 -36.10 -29.73
CA ASN A 75 -19.10 -36.94 -29.96
C ASN A 75 -18.01 -36.68 -28.91
N ASN A 76 -17.78 -35.42 -28.55
CA ASN A 76 -16.80 -35.04 -27.55
C ASN A 76 -17.21 -35.51 -26.15
N LYS A 77 -18.51 -35.55 -25.83
CA LYS A 77 -18.98 -36.15 -24.58
C LYS A 77 -18.55 -37.61 -24.46
N ILE A 78 -18.82 -38.42 -25.49
CA ILE A 78 -18.46 -39.84 -25.52
C ILE A 78 -16.93 -40.02 -25.41
N LYS A 79 -16.17 -39.19 -26.14
CA LYS A 79 -14.71 -39.20 -26.10
C LYS A 79 -14.18 -38.86 -24.71
N ILE A 80 -14.67 -37.78 -24.09
CA ILE A 80 -14.16 -37.35 -22.79
C ILE A 80 -14.56 -38.32 -21.67
N ASP A 81 -15.71 -38.98 -21.77
CA ASP A 81 -16.09 -40.06 -20.85
C ASP A 81 -15.12 -41.24 -20.94
N SER A 82 -14.71 -41.59 -22.17
CA SER A 82 -13.70 -42.63 -22.39
C SER A 82 -12.34 -42.26 -21.79
N LEU A 83 -11.93 -40.99 -21.94
CA LEU A 83 -10.70 -40.48 -21.32
C LEU A 83 -10.79 -40.49 -19.78
N TYR A 84 -11.96 -40.19 -19.22
CA TYR A 84 -12.20 -40.27 -17.78
C TYR A 84 -12.06 -41.70 -17.24
N GLU A 85 -12.55 -42.71 -17.97
CA GLU A 85 -12.36 -44.11 -17.60
C GLU A 85 -10.90 -44.56 -17.68
N LEU A 86 -10.12 -44.04 -18.65
CA LEU A 86 -8.67 -44.27 -18.70
C LEU A 86 -7.97 -43.68 -17.47
N LEU A 87 -8.33 -42.46 -17.07
CA LEU A 87 -7.79 -41.83 -15.85
C LEU A 87 -8.11 -42.64 -14.60
N LYS A 88 -9.33 -43.21 -14.50
CA LYS A 88 -9.71 -44.09 -13.39
C LYS A 88 -8.91 -45.39 -13.35
N LYS A 89 -8.45 -45.89 -14.50
CA LYS A 89 -7.57 -47.07 -14.62
C LYS A 89 -6.10 -46.77 -14.26
N GLY A 90 -5.76 -45.51 -13.96
CA GLY A 90 -4.41 -45.11 -13.53
C GLY A 90 -3.54 -44.51 -14.63
N GLU A 91 -4.09 -44.23 -15.81
CA GLU A 91 -3.36 -43.52 -16.86
C GLU A 91 -2.91 -42.12 -16.40
N LYS A 92 -1.73 -41.70 -16.84
CA LYS A 92 -1.17 -40.39 -16.43
C LYS A 92 -1.95 -39.25 -17.08
N PHE A 93 -2.49 -38.35 -16.25
CA PHE A 93 -3.25 -37.19 -16.69
C PHE A 93 -2.50 -36.34 -17.73
N ALA A 94 -1.20 -36.11 -17.50
CA ALA A 94 -0.37 -35.31 -18.39
C ALA A 94 -0.24 -35.92 -19.80
N ASP A 95 -0.19 -37.25 -19.91
CA ASP A 95 -0.04 -37.95 -21.19
C ASP A 95 -1.35 -37.89 -21.98
N ILE A 96 -2.49 -38.08 -21.30
CA ILE A 96 -3.81 -37.89 -21.90
C ILE A 96 -4.00 -36.43 -22.34
N ALA A 97 -3.60 -35.46 -21.52
CA ALA A 97 -3.71 -34.04 -21.86
C ALA A 97 -2.84 -33.68 -23.09
N LYS A 98 -1.59 -34.14 -23.15
CA LYS A 98 -0.71 -33.93 -24.30
C LYS A 98 -1.27 -34.52 -25.60
N LYS A 99 -1.87 -35.71 -25.51
CA LYS A 99 -2.36 -36.44 -26.67
C LYS A 99 -3.74 -35.98 -27.16
N PHE A 100 -4.64 -35.62 -26.26
CA PHE A 100 -6.05 -35.42 -26.59
C PHE A 100 -6.59 -34.03 -26.28
N SER A 101 -5.95 -33.22 -25.42
CA SER A 101 -6.45 -31.89 -25.11
C SER A 101 -6.31 -30.94 -26.30
N GLN A 102 -7.40 -30.27 -26.64
CA GLN A 102 -7.51 -29.30 -27.72
C GLN A 102 -7.31 -27.85 -27.25
N ASP A 103 -6.94 -27.67 -25.97
CA ASP A 103 -6.43 -26.40 -25.48
C ASP A 103 -4.94 -26.27 -25.80
N SER A 104 -4.62 -25.47 -26.82
CA SER A 104 -3.26 -25.24 -27.29
C SER A 104 -2.36 -24.54 -26.26
N GLY A 105 -2.95 -23.81 -25.30
CA GLY A 105 -2.19 -23.09 -24.27
C GLY A 105 -1.62 -23.98 -23.17
N SER A 106 -2.20 -25.16 -22.96
CA SER A 106 -1.84 -26.04 -21.84
C SER A 106 -1.55 -27.49 -22.23
N SER A 107 -2.05 -27.98 -23.37
CA SER A 107 -1.97 -29.40 -23.75
C SER A 107 -0.54 -29.95 -23.72
N GLN A 108 0.41 -29.24 -24.36
CA GLN A 108 1.82 -29.63 -24.41
C GLN A 108 2.49 -29.66 -23.04
N ASN A 109 1.99 -28.88 -22.09
CA ASN A 109 2.44 -28.87 -20.69
C ASN A 109 1.57 -29.78 -19.79
N GLY A 110 1.03 -30.87 -20.34
CA GLY A 110 0.23 -31.83 -19.59
C GLY A 110 -1.11 -31.26 -19.09
N GLY A 111 -1.62 -30.24 -19.76
CA GLY A 111 -2.86 -29.55 -19.39
C GLY A 111 -2.68 -28.50 -18.29
N MET A 112 -1.47 -28.26 -17.80
CA MET A 112 -1.20 -27.35 -16.68
C MET A 112 -1.60 -25.90 -17.02
N MET A 113 -2.37 -25.27 -16.13
CA MET A 113 -2.75 -23.85 -16.21
C MET A 113 -1.97 -23.01 -15.17
N PRO A 114 -1.79 -21.71 -15.42
CA PRO A 114 -1.37 -20.77 -14.37
C PRO A 114 -2.34 -20.82 -13.19
N LYS A 115 -1.84 -20.53 -11.98
CA LYS A 115 -2.72 -20.41 -10.81
C LYS A 115 -3.74 -19.28 -11.01
N PHE A 116 -4.96 -19.47 -10.52
CA PHE A 116 -6.02 -18.48 -10.66
C PHE A 116 -6.96 -18.45 -9.45
N GLU A 117 -7.62 -17.30 -9.30
CA GLU A 117 -8.70 -17.08 -8.34
C GLU A 117 -10.06 -17.37 -8.99
N TYR A 118 -11.07 -17.73 -8.19
CA TYR A 118 -12.39 -18.11 -8.68
C TYR A 118 -13.02 -17.08 -9.65
N GLY A 119 -12.84 -15.78 -9.41
CA GLY A 119 -13.41 -14.71 -10.25
C GLY A 119 -12.64 -14.41 -11.55
N LYS A 120 -11.49 -15.05 -11.79
CA LYS A 120 -10.64 -14.79 -12.97
C LYS A 120 -10.95 -15.69 -14.15
N ILE A 121 -11.65 -16.79 -13.92
CA ILE A 121 -12.05 -17.77 -14.93
C ILE A 121 -13.59 -17.88 -14.92
N ILE A 122 -14.16 -18.34 -16.03
CA ILE A 122 -15.60 -18.54 -16.16
C ILE A 122 -16.17 -19.45 -15.05
N LYS A 123 -17.34 -19.08 -14.55
CA LYS A 123 -17.96 -19.70 -13.36
C LYS A 123 -18.06 -21.23 -13.46
N SER A 124 -18.51 -21.75 -14.60
CA SER A 124 -18.72 -23.19 -14.82
C SER A 124 -17.43 -24.01 -14.70
N PHE A 125 -16.28 -23.43 -15.05
CA PHE A 125 -14.99 -24.08 -14.84
C PHE A 125 -14.46 -23.89 -13.42
N ALA A 126 -14.58 -22.67 -12.89
CA ALA A 126 -14.13 -22.35 -11.53
C ALA A 126 -14.86 -23.19 -10.47
N ASP A 127 -16.16 -23.44 -10.63
CA ASP A 127 -16.94 -24.30 -9.73
C ASP A 127 -16.32 -25.68 -9.58
N GLU A 128 -16.01 -26.34 -10.70
CA GLU A 128 -15.44 -27.69 -10.70
C GLU A 128 -14.00 -27.71 -10.17
N ALA A 129 -13.18 -26.71 -10.54
CA ALA A 129 -11.80 -26.61 -10.08
C ALA A 129 -11.70 -26.41 -8.55
N PHE A 130 -12.55 -25.54 -7.99
CA PHE A 130 -12.54 -25.25 -6.56
C PHE A 130 -13.30 -26.28 -5.71
N ALA A 131 -14.21 -27.06 -6.30
CA ALA A 131 -14.88 -28.18 -5.62
C ALA A 131 -13.93 -29.34 -5.29
N LEU A 132 -12.84 -29.51 -6.05
CA LEU A 132 -11.82 -30.53 -5.78
C LEU A 132 -11.12 -30.23 -4.45
N SER A 133 -11.17 -31.19 -3.52
CA SER A 133 -10.58 -31.03 -2.19
C SER A 133 -9.23 -31.73 -2.03
N ARG A 134 -9.02 -32.85 -2.72
CA ARG A 134 -7.79 -33.66 -2.61
C ARG A 134 -6.81 -33.31 -3.72
N ILE A 135 -5.56 -33.01 -3.37
CA ILE A 135 -4.48 -32.83 -4.36
C ILE A 135 -4.40 -34.09 -5.23
N ASP A 136 -4.13 -33.90 -6.52
CA ASP A 136 -4.10 -34.91 -7.57
C ASP A 136 -5.45 -35.59 -7.91
N SER A 137 -6.56 -35.22 -7.24
CA SER A 137 -7.89 -35.64 -7.69
C SER A 137 -8.33 -34.91 -8.95
N PHE A 138 -9.19 -35.56 -9.74
CA PHE A 138 -9.77 -35.00 -10.96
C PHE A 138 -11.29 -35.06 -10.94
N SER A 139 -11.93 -34.11 -11.63
CA SER A 139 -13.38 -33.99 -11.73
C SER A 139 -13.99 -35.06 -12.61
N LYS A 140 -15.32 -35.21 -12.55
CA LYS A 140 -16.07 -35.86 -13.63
C LYS A 140 -16.04 -34.97 -14.88
N PRO A 141 -16.31 -35.49 -16.09
CA PRO A 141 -16.47 -34.66 -17.27
C PRO A 141 -17.60 -33.64 -17.12
N PHE A 142 -17.32 -32.38 -17.42
CA PHE A 142 -18.29 -31.28 -17.32
C PHE A 142 -18.22 -30.36 -18.54
N LYS A 143 -19.30 -29.62 -18.80
CA LYS A 143 -19.44 -28.77 -19.99
C LYS A 143 -19.27 -27.29 -19.63
N THR A 144 -18.56 -26.57 -20.48
CA THR A 144 -18.52 -25.10 -20.49
C THR A 144 -18.93 -24.56 -21.86
N GLU A 145 -18.92 -23.23 -22.04
CA GLU A 145 -19.13 -22.60 -23.34
C GLU A 145 -18.02 -22.93 -24.36
N PHE A 146 -16.85 -23.37 -23.89
CA PHE A 146 -15.72 -23.69 -24.77
C PHE A 146 -15.66 -25.17 -25.17
N GLY A 147 -16.35 -26.06 -24.45
CA GLY A 147 -16.28 -27.49 -24.72
C GLY A 147 -16.56 -28.38 -23.51
N TRP A 148 -16.11 -29.62 -23.61
CA TRP A 148 -16.08 -30.59 -22.51
C TRP A 148 -14.72 -30.59 -21.83
N HIS A 149 -14.71 -30.70 -20.51
CA HIS A 149 -13.51 -30.60 -19.69
C HIS A 149 -13.44 -31.69 -18.63
N ILE A 150 -12.20 -32.07 -18.29
CA ILE A 150 -11.85 -32.73 -17.02
C ILE A 150 -10.77 -31.86 -16.38
N VAL A 151 -10.92 -31.51 -15.11
CA VAL A 151 -9.93 -30.74 -14.36
C VAL A 151 -9.29 -31.59 -13.28
N LYS A 152 -7.97 -31.46 -13.09
CA LYS A 152 -7.19 -32.10 -12.04
C LYS A 152 -6.61 -31.03 -11.11
N LEU A 153 -6.81 -31.17 -9.82
CA LEU A 153 -6.22 -30.26 -8.83
C LEU A 153 -4.73 -30.56 -8.65
N ILE A 154 -3.88 -29.56 -8.88
CA ILE A 154 -2.43 -29.67 -8.72
C ILE A 154 -2.00 -29.09 -7.38
N LYS A 155 -2.47 -27.89 -7.05
CA LYS A 155 -2.11 -27.21 -5.80
C LYS A 155 -3.16 -26.19 -5.39
N LYS A 156 -3.34 -26.02 -4.08
CA LYS A 156 -4.11 -24.92 -3.48
C LYS A 156 -3.16 -23.91 -2.83
N PHE A 157 -3.51 -22.63 -2.95
CA PHE A 157 -2.81 -21.52 -2.35
C PHE A 157 -3.84 -20.74 -1.53
N PRO A 158 -4.06 -21.11 -0.25
CA PRO A 158 -5.02 -20.41 0.60
C PRO A 158 -4.62 -18.94 0.80
N VAL A 159 -5.59 -18.12 1.16
CA VAL A 159 -5.33 -16.73 1.55
C VAL A 159 -4.49 -16.73 2.83
N THR A 160 -3.35 -16.02 2.79
CA THR A 160 -2.45 -15.90 3.94
C THR A 160 -3.02 -14.95 5.01
N GLY A 161 -2.40 -14.96 6.19
CA GLY A 161 -2.82 -14.13 7.32
C GLY A 161 -2.73 -12.63 7.01
N TYR A 162 -3.50 -11.82 7.76
CA TYR A 162 -3.52 -10.37 7.57
C TYR A 162 -2.14 -9.74 7.67
N ASP A 163 -1.29 -10.17 8.60
CA ASP A 163 0.04 -9.57 8.82
C ASP A 163 0.95 -9.72 7.59
N GLU A 164 0.86 -10.83 6.88
CA GLU A 164 1.60 -11.05 5.63
C GLU A 164 1.03 -10.22 4.47
N LEU A 165 -0.29 -10.06 4.42
CA LEU A 165 -0.96 -9.30 3.37
C LEU A 165 -0.88 -7.78 3.59
N LYS A 166 -0.76 -7.34 4.84
CA LYS A 166 -0.86 -5.93 5.26
C LYS A 166 0.05 -5.00 4.46
N PRO A 167 1.35 -5.29 4.22
CA PRO A 167 2.21 -4.40 3.46
C PRO A 167 1.70 -4.20 2.03
N GLY A 168 1.29 -5.28 1.36
CA GLY A 168 0.76 -5.21 -0.01
C GLY A 168 -0.59 -4.51 -0.09
N LEU A 169 -1.49 -4.78 0.87
CA LEU A 169 -2.79 -4.10 0.96
C LEU A 169 -2.61 -2.60 1.22
N LEU A 170 -1.66 -2.21 2.09
CA LEU A 170 -1.36 -0.82 2.36
C LEU A 170 -0.90 -0.07 1.11
N GLU A 171 -0.01 -0.68 0.32
CA GLU A 171 0.44 -0.12 -0.96
C GLU A 171 -0.70 0.01 -1.97
N GLN A 172 -1.62 -0.94 -2.01
CA GLN A 172 -2.81 -0.85 -2.87
C GLN A 172 -3.80 0.23 -2.40
N VAL A 173 -3.92 0.47 -1.09
CA VAL A 173 -4.77 1.54 -0.54
C VAL A 173 -4.18 2.93 -0.83
N LYS A 174 -2.85 3.05 -0.74
CA LYS A 174 -2.12 4.29 -1.06
C LYS A 174 -2.14 4.67 -2.54
N ARG A 175 -2.66 3.80 -3.42
CA ARG A 175 -2.69 4.00 -4.88
C ARG A 175 -4.12 4.04 -5.40
N GLY A 176 -4.30 4.73 -6.54
CA GLY A 176 -5.56 4.79 -7.28
C GLY A 176 -6.70 5.51 -6.54
N ASP A 177 -7.95 5.21 -6.94
CA ASP A 177 -9.17 5.92 -6.53
C ASP A 177 -9.39 5.98 -4.99
N ARG A 178 -8.84 5.02 -4.22
CA ARG A 178 -8.92 5.01 -2.76
C ARG A 178 -8.11 6.14 -2.14
N ALA A 179 -6.89 6.34 -2.64
CA ALA A 179 -6.00 7.39 -2.17
C ALA A 179 -6.61 8.76 -2.41
N GLU A 180 -7.24 8.98 -3.57
CA GLU A 180 -7.97 10.21 -3.88
C GLU A 180 -9.06 10.49 -2.85
N THR A 181 -9.83 9.49 -2.44
CA THR A 181 -10.90 9.67 -1.44
C THR A 181 -10.33 10.06 -0.07
N ILE A 182 -9.22 9.45 0.33
CA ILE A 182 -8.50 9.79 1.57
C ILE A 182 -7.98 11.21 1.51
N GLU A 183 -7.33 11.58 0.40
CA GLU A 183 -6.79 12.92 0.17
C GLU A 183 -7.90 13.97 0.24
N GLN A 184 -9.04 13.72 -0.41
CA GLN A 184 -10.20 14.61 -0.36
C GLN A 184 -10.78 14.74 1.06
N SER A 185 -10.81 13.66 1.84
CA SER A 185 -11.21 13.73 3.25
C SER A 185 -10.25 14.60 4.07
N ILE A 186 -8.94 14.45 3.85
CA ILE A 186 -7.92 15.29 4.50
C ILE A 186 -8.11 16.75 4.09
N ILE A 187 -8.20 17.04 2.79
CA ILE A 187 -8.44 18.40 2.27
C ILE A 187 -9.69 19.01 2.89
N SER A 188 -10.79 18.25 3.00
CA SER A 188 -12.03 18.72 3.62
C SER A 188 -11.81 19.12 5.09
N LYS A 189 -11.07 18.32 5.86
CA LYS A 189 -10.70 18.67 7.25
C LYS A 189 -9.75 19.87 7.32
N LEU A 190 -8.82 20.00 6.38
CA LEU A 190 -7.91 21.15 6.33
C LEU A 190 -8.65 22.43 5.96
N LYS A 191 -9.63 22.36 5.06
CA LYS A 191 -10.49 23.49 4.67
C LYS A 191 -11.34 24.02 5.82
N THR A 192 -11.74 23.16 6.77
CA THR A 192 -12.46 23.60 7.97
C THR A 192 -11.52 24.11 9.06
N LYS A 193 -10.27 23.61 9.10
CA LYS A 193 -9.26 24.02 10.08
C LYS A 193 -8.60 25.35 9.73
N PHE A 194 -8.30 25.58 8.46
CA PHE A 194 -7.55 26.75 8.00
C PHE A 194 -8.43 27.88 7.49
N LYS A 195 -8.00 29.12 7.72
CA LYS A 195 -8.56 30.30 7.07
C LYS A 195 -8.10 30.35 5.62
N ILE A 196 -9.04 30.17 4.68
CA ILE A 196 -8.76 30.15 3.25
C ILE A 196 -9.53 31.26 2.56
N ASN A 197 -8.81 32.13 1.85
CA ASN A 197 -9.40 33.17 1.01
C ASN A 197 -9.10 32.85 -0.47
N ASP A 198 -10.15 32.66 -1.26
CA ASP A 198 -10.10 32.29 -2.68
C ASP A 198 -10.49 33.52 -3.52
N TYR A 199 -9.54 34.10 -4.26
CA TYR A 199 -9.75 35.33 -5.02
C TYR A 199 -10.24 35.01 -6.44
N GLN A 200 -11.48 34.52 -6.55
CA GLN A 200 -12.04 34.01 -7.81
C GLN A 200 -12.03 35.03 -8.96
N SER A 201 -12.12 36.32 -8.68
CA SER A 201 -12.02 37.38 -9.70
C SER A 201 -10.68 37.36 -10.44
N ALA A 202 -9.60 36.93 -9.79
CA ALA A 202 -8.29 36.77 -10.39
C ALA A 202 -8.19 35.55 -11.32
N LEU A 203 -9.22 34.70 -11.42
CA LEU A 203 -9.25 33.56 -12.34
C LEU A 203 -9.75 33.89 -13.75
N VAL A 204 -10.45 35.01 -13.92
CA VAL A 204 -11.15 35.33 -15.17
C VAL A 204 -10.22 35.26 -16.39
N MET A 205 -8.98 35.72 -16.24
CA MET A 205 -7.97 35.68 -17.28
C MET A 205 -7.59 34.27 -17.73
N PHE A 206 -7.77 33.23 -16.91
CA PHE A 206 -7.43 31.84 -17.26
C PHE A 206 -8.55 31.11 -18.02
N TYR A 207 -9.71 31.73 -18.18
CA TYR A 207 -10.81 31.19 -18.99
C TYR A 207 -10.73 31.60 -20.46
N THR A 208 -9.77 32.45 -20.84
CA THR A 208 -9.50 32.78 -22.24
C THR A 208 -8.54 31.78 -22.87
N ASP A 209 -8.61 31.59 -24.18
CA ASP A 209 -7.70 30.68 -24.89
C ASP A 209 -6.30 31.27 -25.12
N ASP A 210 -6.04 32.50 -24.69
CA ASP A 210 -4.79 33.23 -24.93
C ASP A 210 -4.05 33.64 -23.64
N TRP A 211 -4.50 33.17 -22.47
CA TRP A 211 -3.94 33.54 -21.16
C TRP A 211 -2.41 33.38 -21.10
N PHE A 212 -1.87 32.38 -21.78
CA PHE A 212 -0.44 32.06 -21.82
C PHE A 212 0.41 33.18 -22.44
N LYS A 213 -0.17 34.02 -23.31
CA LYS A 213 0.52 35.17 -23.91
C LYS A 213 0.78 36.29 -22.91
N LYS A 214 -0.07 36.38 -21.88
CA LYS A 214 0.01 37.40 -20.82
C LYS A 214 0.58 36.82 -19.52
N ALA A 215 1.08 35.58 -19.55
CA ALA A 215 1.52 34.83 -18.39
C ALA A 215 2.50 35.62 -17.50
N ASP A 216 3.45 36.32 -18.11
CA ASP A 216 4.50 37.05 -17.38
C ASP A 216 3.97 38.30 -16.64
N SER A 217 2.78 38.78 -16.99
CA SER A 217 2.13 39.93 -16.34
C SER A 217 1.16 39.53 -15.22
N LEU A 218 0.91 38.23 -15.02
CA LEU A 218 -0.08 37.72 -14.06
C LEU A 218 0.55 37.52 -12.67
N ASN A 219 0.34 38.46 -11.76
CA ASN A 219 0.93 38.42 -10.41
C ASN A 219 -0.07 38.63 -9.26
N ALA A 220 -1.37 38.76 -9.56
CA ALA A 220 -2.35 39.03 -8.52
C ALA A 220 -2.44 37.87 -7.50
N PRO A 221 -2.79 38.14 -6.23
CA PRO A 221 -3.12 37.09 -5.27
C PRO A 221 -4.30 36.25 -5.80
N LEU A 222 -4.12 34.93 -5.79
CA LEU A 222 -5.12 33.97 -6.29
C LEU A 222 -5.73 33.15 -5.15
N LEU A 223 -4.90 32.77 -4.18
CA LEU A 223 -5.31 32.00 -3.01
C LEU A 223 -4.48 32.43 -1.80
N LYS A 224 -5.11 32.54 -0.64
CA LYS A 224 -4.42 32.69 0.64
C LYS A 224 -4.83 31.56 1.58
N VAL A 225 -3.86 30.88 2.17
CA VAL A 225 -4.05 29.84 3.19
C VAL A 225 -3.29 30.30 4.43
N GLU A 226 -4.05 30.67 5.48
CA GLU A 226 -3.51 31.32 6.68
C GLU A 226 -2.65 32.55 6.33
N ASP A 227 -1.33 32.44 6.52
CA ASP A 227 -0.31 33.46 6.25
C ASP A 227 0.34 33.33 4.86
N SER A 228 0.18 32.17 4.19
CA SER A 228 0.75 31.92 2.87
C SER A 228 -0.13 32.44 1.73
N ILE A 229 0.46 33.25 0.84
CA ILE A 229 -0.21 33.80 -0.35
C ILE A 229 0.34 33.09 -1.60
N TYR A 230 -0.56 32.60 -2.43
CA TYR A 230 -0.28 32.02 -3.74
C TYR A 230 -0.85 32.92 -4.83
N THR A 231 -0.03 33.22 -5.82
CA THR A 231 -0.32 34.20 -6.87
C THR A 231 -0.80 33.53 -8.16
N GLN A 232 -1.23 34.34 -9.11
CA GLN A 232 -1.47 33.88 -10.47
C GLN A 232 -0.21 33.26 -11.11
N GLN A 233 0.99 33.77 -10.79
CA GLN A 233 2.23 33.24 -11.32
C GLN A 233 2.52 31.81 -10.83
N ASP A 234 2.19 31.51 -9.58
CA ASP A 234 2.23 30.14 -9.06
C ASP A 234 1.33 29.19 -9.86
N PHE A 235 0.15 29.69 -10.25
CA PHE A 235 -0.80 28.93 -11.05
C PHE A 235 -0.33 28.80 -12.51
N VAL A 236 0.27 29.83 -13.10
CA VAL A 236 0.92 29.78 -14.42
C VAL A 236 1.99 28.69 -14.44
N ILE A 237 2.87 28.63 -13.44
CA ILE A 237 3.91 27.59 -13.32
C ILE A 237 3.27 26.20 -13.29
N TYR A 238 2.21 26.03 -12.50
CA TYR A 238 1.45 24.78 -12.44
C TYR A 238 0.82 24.38 -13.77
N LEU A 239 0.25 25.32 -14.52
CA LEU A 239 -0.35 25.08 -15.83
C LEU A 239 0.70 24.75 -16.91
N LYS A 240 1.86 25.42 -16.89
CA LYS A 240 3.00 25.12 -17.76
C LYS A 240 3.49 23.68 -17.56
N PHE A 241 3.57 23.22 -16.30
CA PHE A 241 3.92 21.83 -15.99
C PHE A 241 2.89 20.82 -16.55
N LYS A 242 1.60 21.18 -16.53
CA LYS A 242 0.53 20.37 -17.14
C LYS A 242 0.41 20.49 -18.67
N GLN A 243 1.26 21.29 -19.30
CA GLN A 243 1.23 21.58 -20.74
C GLN A 243 -0.11 22.14 -21.24
N LEU A 244 -0.88 22.80 -20.37
CA LEU A 244 -2.14 23.43 -20.74
C LEU A 244 -1.85 24.80 -21.37
N LYS A 245 -2.41 25.05 -22.56
CA LYS A 245 -2.29 26.31 -23.30
C LYS A 245 -3.62 26.85 -23.84
N THR A 246 -4.73 26.29 -23.37
CA THR A 246 -6.10 26.71 -23.72
C THR A 246 -6.80 27.22 -22.48
N SER A 247 -8.06 27.65 -22.62
CA SER A 247 -8.95 27.92 -21.50
C SER A 247 -8.89 26.82 -20.44
N VAL A 248 -8.79 27.24 -19.18
CA VAL A 248 -8.51 26.36 -18.05
C VAL A 248 -9.83 25.91 -17.41
N PRO A 249 -10.13 24.59 -17.37
CA PRO A 249 -11.31 24.10 -16.67
C PRO A 249 -11.27 24.42 -15.18
N ILE A 250 -12.40 24.76 -14.58
CA ILE A 250 -12.51 25.07 -13.13
C ILE A 250 -11.93 23.96 -12.24
N LEU A 251 -12.06 22.70 -12.66
CA LEU A 251 -11.52 21.54 -11.94
C LEU A 251 -9.98 21.62 -11.81
N VAL A 252 -9.28 22.18 -12.79
CA VAL A 252 -7.82 22.34 -12.75
C VAL A 252 -7.40 23.33 -11.67
N TYR A 253 -8.15 24.42 -11.51
CA TYR A 253 -7.92 25.37 -10.41
C TYR A 253 -8.23 24.73 -9.05
N GLN A 254 -9.33 23.98 -8.93
CA GLN A 254 -9.65 23.26 -7.70
C GLN A 254 -8.52 22.31 -7.28
N GLN A 255 -7.92 21.58 -8.24
CA GLN A 255 -6.74 20.74 -7.99
C GLN A 255 -5.53 21.55 -7.52
N PHE A 256 -5.27 22.71 -8.14
CA PHE A 256 -4.19 23.60 -7.70
C PHE A 256 -4.39 24.08 -6.27
N ARG A 257 -5.59 24.59 -5.95
CA ARG A 257 -5.94 25.06 -4.62
C ARG A 257 -5.78 23.97 -3.58
N ASP A 258 -6.32 22.79 -3.85
CA ASP A 258 -6.28 21.65 -2.94
C ASP A 258 -4.83 21.20 -2.68
N ARG A 259 -3.99 21.20 -3.72
CA ARG A 259 -2.55 20.95 -3.59
C ARG A 259 -1.85 21.99 -2.71
N LYS A 260 -2.13 23.29 -2.89
CA LYS A 260 -1.52 24.35 -2.07
C LYS A 260 -1.92 24.26 -0.61
N ILE A 261 -3.15 23.87 -0.30
CA ILE A 261 -3.60 23.60 1.08
C ILE A 261 -2.79 22.45 1.71
N ILE A 262 -2.59 21.37 0.97
CA ILE A 262 -1.78 20.22 1.43
C ILE A 262 -0.31 20.64 1.61
N ASP A 263 0.26 21.40 0.68
CA ASP A 263 1.65 21.86 0.74
C ASP A 263 1.87 22.77 1.97
N TYR A 264 0.92 23.68 2.24
CA TYR A 264 0.93 24.48 3.47
C TYR A 264 0.88 23.63 4.73
N TYR A 265 -0.03 22.64 4.78
CA TYR A 265 -0.13 21.73 5.92
C TYR A 265 1.17 20.98 6.14
N LYS A 266 1.82 20.48 5.08
CA LYS A 266 3.08 19.75 5.16
C LYS A 266 4.22 20.64 5.68
N ALA A 267 4.33 21.86 5.18
CA ALA A 267 5.34 22.81 5.64
C ALA A 267 5.16 23.20 7.11
N ASN A 268 3.93 23.11 7.63
CA ASN A 268 3.57 23.47 9.00
C ASN A 268 3.20 22.26 9.86
N LEU A 269 3.64 21.05 9.49
CA LEU A 269 3.31 19.82 10.21
C LEU A 269 3.76 19.87 11.68
N GLU A 270 4.95 20.41 11.95
CA GLU A 270 5.45 20.61 13.32
C GLU A 270 4.53 21.55 14.12
N ASN A 271 4.02 22.62 13.51
CA ASN A 271 3.16 23.58 14.21
C ASN A 271 1.71 23.10 14.36
N THR A 272 1.25 22.23 13.44
CA THR A 272 -0.16 21.86 13.32
C THR A 272 -0.49 20.47 13.84
N ASN A 273 0.54 19.64 14.10
CA ASN A 273 0.44 18.28 14.62
C ASN A 273 1.39 18.06 15.83
N PRO A 274 0.86 18.12 17.07
CA PRO A 274 1.66 17.99 18.30
C PRO A 274 2.43 16.67 18.43
N GLU A 275 1.88 15.55 17.97
CA GLU A 275 2.56 14.24 18.04
C GLU A 275 3.76 14.19 17.09
N PHE A 276 3.60 14.75 15.89
CA PHE A 276 4.69 14.86 14.93
C PHE A 276 5.79 15.80 15.44
N ALA A 277 5.41 16.96 15.99
CA ALA A 277 6.37 17.87 16.62
C ALA A 277 7.12 17.22 17.77
N ALA A 278 6.45 16.48 18.64
CA ALA A 278 7.10 15.75 19.73
C ALA A 278 8.14 14.76 19.18
N SER A 279 7.79 13.97 18.17
CA SER A 279 8.71 13.01 17.53
C SER A 279 9.92 13.69 16.87
N VAL A 280 9.70 14.80 16.16
CA VAL A 280 10.79 15.57 15.53
C VAL A 280 11.70 16.20 16.58
N ASN A 281 11.13 16.73 17.66
CA ASN A 281 11.90 17.31 18.75
C ASN A 281 12.73 16.26 19.48
N GLU A 282 12.16 15.10 19.79
CA GLU A 282 12.88 13.96 20.39
C GLU A 282 14.08 13.55 19.51
N PHE A 283 13.88 13.48 18.19
CA PHE A 283 14.96 13.19 17.26
C PHE A 283 16.06 14.28 17.25
N ARG A 284 15.68 15.57 17.24
CA ARG A 284 16.63 16.70 17.32
C ARG A 284 17.43 16.70 18.62
N GLU A 285 16.76 16.48 19.74
CA GLU A 285 17.38 16.38 21.07
C GLU A 285 18.34 15.18 21.14
N GLY A 286 17.94 14.03 20.59
CA GLY A 286 18.79 12.85 20.48
C GLY A 286 20.05 13.10 19.65
N LEU A 287 19.93 13.75 18.49
CA LEU A 287 21.08 14.13 17.66
C LEU A 287 22.00 15.13 18.35
N LEU A 288 21.43 16.12 19.05
CA LEU A 288 22.22 17.07 19.82
C LEU A 288 23.00 16.36 20.92
N LEU A 289 22.34 15.50 21.70
CA LEU A 289 22.98 14.71 22.73
C LEU A 289 24.09 13.83 22.14
N PHE A 290 23.82 13.12 21.04
CA PHE A 290 24.80 12.31 20.32
C PHE A 290 26.03 13.14 19.91
N ASN A 291 25.84 14.29 19.27
CA ASN A 291 26.94 15.14 18.83
C ASN A 291 27.78 15.65 20.00
N VAL A 292 27.12 16.02 21.10
CA VAL A 292 27.81 16.50 22.29
C VAL A 292 28.58 15.36 22.98
N MET A 293 28.02 14.15 23.06
CA MET A 293 28.70 12.95 23.56
C MET A 293 29.89 12.56 22.70
N GLN A 294 29.72 12.57 21.38
CA GLN A 294 30.78 12.32 20.40
C GLN A 294 31.97 13.25 20.65
N LYS A 295 31.72 14.56 20.72
CA LYS A 295 32.77 15.56 20.92
C LYS A 295 33.41 15.52 22.30
N ASN A 296 32.62 15.38 23.36
CA ASN A 296 33.10 15.59 24.74
C ASN A 296 33.55 14.32 25.45
N VAL A 297 33.06 13.16 25.03
CA VAL A 297 33.33 11.87 25.68
C VAL A 297 34.05 10.93 24.73
N TRP A 298 33.45 10.60 23.58
CA TRP A 298 33.96 9.51 22.74
C TRP A 298 35.23 9.88 21.98
N GLU A 299 35.27 11.03 21.29
CA GLU A 299 36.48 11.51 20.59
C GLU A 299 37.61 11.81 21.57
N LYS A 300 37.29 12.35 22.76
CA LYS A 300 38.30 12.55 23.80
C LYS A 300 38.87 11.22 24.26
N ALA A 301 38.05 10.24 24.59
CA ALA A 301 38.54 8.94 25.03
C ALA A 301 39.37 8.20 23.96
N GLN A 302 39.06 8.40 22.68
CA GLN A 302 39.80 7.80 21.57
C GLN A 302 41.14 8.49 21.30
N ASN A 303 41.17 9.82 21.37
CA ASN A 303 42.32 10.61 20.93
C ASN A 303 43.25 11.06 22.08
N ASP A 304 42.78 11.05 23.33
CA ASP A 304 43.55 11.42 24.51
C ASP A 304 44.37 10.24 25.04
N SER A 305 45.45 9.92 24.34
CA SER A 305 46.36 8.83 24.72
C SER A 305 46.99 9.03 26.10
N ILE A 306 47.30 10.28 26.46
CA ILE A 306 47.91 10.65 27.75
C ILE A 306 46.90 10.43 28.89
N GLY A 307 45.69 10.93 28.74
CA GLY A 307 44.63 10.77 29.75
C GLY A 307 44.19 9.32 29.92
N LEU A 308 44.13 8.55 28.83
CA LEU A 308 43.81 7.12 28.86
C LEU A 308 44.88 6.32 29.62
N GLU A 309 46.17 6.61 29.39
CA GLU A 309 47.26 5.96 30.10
C GLU A 309 47.31 6.38 31.59
N ALA A 310 47.07 7.65 31.88
CA ALA A 310 46.97 8.14 33.26
C ALA A 310 45.80 7.48 34.01
N PHE A 311 44.64 7.34 33.36
CA PHE A 311 43.48 6.66 33.91
C PHE A 311 43.77 5.19 34.24
N TYR A 312 44.45 4.47 33.33
CA TYR A 312 44.89 3.09 33.57
C TYR A 312 45.84 2.99 34.78
N ARG A 313 46.82 3.89 34.90
CA ARG A 313 47.77 3.89 36.03
C ARG A 313 47.06 4.15 37.37
N LEU A 314 46.11 5.08 37.41
CA LEU A 314 45.31 5.37 38.61
C LEU A 314 44.42 4.19 39.03
N ASN A 315 43.94 3.42 38.05
CA ASN A 315 43.05 2.28 38.27
C ASN A 315 43.76 0.92 38.13
N ARG A 316 45.09 0.87 38.35
CA ARG A 316 45.91 -0.32 38.10
C ARG A 316 45.41 -1.58 38.81
N LYS A 317 44.77 -1.44 39.97
CA LYS A 317 44.18 -2.56 40.72
C LYS A 317 43.05 -3.29 39.97
N LYS A 318 42.38 -2.62 39.03
CA LYS A 318 41.28 -3.18 38.22
C LYS A 318 41.80 -3.97 37.01
N TYR A 319 42.94 -3.58 36.45
CA TYR A 319 43.51 -4.20 35.25
C TYR A 319 44.72 -5.05 35.64
N THR A 320 44.67 -6.36 35.45
CA THR A 320 45.73 -7.29 35.91
C THR A 320 46.83 -7.55 34.87
N LYS A 321 46.58 -7.21 33.60
CA LYS A 321 47.50 -7.40 32.46
C LYS A 321 48.03 -6.07 31.94
N GLU A 322 48.80 -6.09 30.86
CA GLU A 322 49.35 -4.87 30.29
C GLU A 322 48.27 -4.03 29.59
N PHE A 323 48.58 -2.74 29.38
CA PHE A 323 47.66 -1.77 28.80
C PHE A 323 47.12 -2.21 27.43
N GLN A 324 47.97 -2.83 26.60
CA GLN A 324 47.57 -3.28 25.26
C GLN A 324 46.54 -4.41 25.31
N ASP A 325 46.64 -5.30 26.30
CA ASP A 325 45.72 -6.44 26.46
C ASP A 325 44.31 -6.00 26.88
N TYR A 326 44.20 -4.83 27.53
CA TYR A 326 42.94 -4.27 28.04
C TYR A 326 42.52 -2.97 27.35
N LYS A 327 43.15 -2.57 26.24
CA LYS A 327 42.95 -1.25 25.62
C LYS A 327 41.48 -0.92 25.36
N GLY A 328 40.68 -1.88 24.88
CA GLY A 328 39.25 -1.69 24.63
C GLY A 328 38.43 -1.48 25.92
N GLU A 329 38.71 -2.26 26.96
CA GLU A 329 38.04 -2.16 28.27
C GLU A 329 38.41 -0.85 28.98
N ILE A 330 39.70 -0.50 28.98
CA ILE A 330 40.22 0.76 29.54
C ILE A 330 39.59 1.95 28.81
N MET A 331 39.44 1.90 27.48
CA MET A 331 38.80 2.96 26.70
C MET A 331 37.31 3.10 27.05
N SER A 332 36.58 2.00 27.24
CA SER A 332 35.18 2.04 27.69
C SER A 332 35.04 2.61 29.10
N ASP A 333 35.90 2.19 30.04
CA ASP A 333 35.91 2.72 31.40
C ASP A 333 36.29 4.21 31.44
N TYR A 334 37.24 4.63 30.61
CA TYR A 334 37.64 6.03 30.50
C TYR A 334 36.53 6.90 29.90
N GLN A 335 35.79 6.39 28.91
CA GLN A 335 34.57 7.04 28.41
C GLN A 335 33.55 7.26 29.53
N ASN A 336 33.28 6.23 30.33
CA ASN A 336 32.36 6.34 31.47
C ASN A 336 32.84 7.38 32.50
N TYR A 337 34.14 7.41 32.78
CA TYR A 337 34.75 8.42 33.65
C TYR A 337 34.58 9.85 33.11
N LEU A 338 34.87 10.06 31.82
CA LEU A 338 34.70 11.36 31.16
C LEU A 338 33.24 11.81 31.16
N GLU A 339 32.31 10.89 30.90
CA GLU A 339 30.87 11.17 30.95
C GLU A 339 30.43 11.60 32.34
N GLN A 340 30.75 10.82 33.38
CA GLN A 340 30.37 11.13 34.76
C GLN A 340 30.93 12.48 35.22
N ASN A 341 32.20 12.76 34.91
CA ASN A 341 32.82 14.04 35.20
C ASN A 341 32.13 15.18 34.47
N TRP A 342 31.86 15.01 33.18
CA TRP A 342 31.22 16.03 32.38
C TRP A 342 29.80 16.33 32.88
N VAL A 343 29.01 15.29 33.21
CA VAL A 343 27.69 15.45 33.85
C VAL A 343 27.80 16.16 35.20
N SER A 344 28.81 15.83 36.02
CA SER A 344 29.05 16.49 37.31
C SER A 344 29.34 17.99 37.13
N GLU A 345 30.19 18.35 36.18
CA GLU A 345 30.51 19.74 35.87
C GLU A 345 29.29 20.51 35.36
N LEU A 346 28.47 19.89 34.50
CA LEU A 346 27.20 20.48 34.06
C LEU A 346 26.26 20.74 35.24
N ARG A 347 26.15 19.79 36.19
CA ARG A 347 25.32 19.96 37.39
C ARG A 347 25.79 21.09 38.30
N LYS A 348 27.11 21.36 38.36
CA LYS A 348 27.65 22.50 39.12
C LYS A 348 27.35 23.83 38.42
N LYS A 349 27.44 23.85 37.09
CA LYS A 349 27.28 25.08 36.28
C LYS A 349 25.83 25.50 36.10
N HIS A 350 24.89 24.56 36.16
CA HIS A 350 23.48 24.80 35.87
C HIS A 350 22.61 24.48 37.09
N GLN A 351 21.74 25.42 37.46
CA GLN A 351 20.75 25.19 38.52
C GLN A 351 19.67 24.23 38.02
N ILE A 352 19.61 23.03 38.61
CA ILE A 352 18.62 22.00 38.25
C ILE A 352 17.52 21.98 39.31
N VAL A 353 16.29 22.26 38.91
CA VAL A 353 15.10 22.15 39.77
C VAL A 353 14.31 20.90 39.37
N ILE A 354 14.24 19.92 40.28
CA ILE A 354 13.51 18.67 40.06
C ILE A 354 12.13 18.75 40.70
N ASN A 355 11.06 18.62 39.92
CA ASN A 355 9.71 18.51 40.47
C ASN A 355 9.45 17.08 41.00
N ASN A 356 9.76 16.87 42.27
CA ASN A 356 9.60 15.59 42.96
C ASN A 356 8.16 15.07 43.00
N SER A 357 7.16 15.96 42.92
CA SER A 357 5.74 15.56 42.93
C SER A 357 5.33 14.91 41.60
N ALA A 358 5.83 15.43 40.47
CA ALA A 358 5.62 14.86 39.15
C ALA A 358 6.37 13.53 39.00
N LEU A 359 7.61 13.45 39.47
CA LEU A 359 8.44 12.23 39.41
C LEU A 359 7.79 11.04 40.15
N LYS A 360 7.20 11.28 41.33
CA LYS A 360 6.49 10.25 42.10
C LYS A 360 5.23 9.73 41.39
N LYS A 361 4.55 10.55 40.58
CA LYS A 361 3.36 10.12 39.81
C LYS A 361 3.74 9.22 38.63
N LEU A 362 4.88 9.46 37.98
CA LEU A 362 5.38 8.63 36.88
C LEU A 362 5.78 7.23 37.36
N LYS A 363 6.47 7.13 38.51
CA LYS A 363 6.87 5.84 39.11
C LYS A 363 5.72 4.95 39.56
N LYS A 364 4.50 5.47 39.69
CA LYS A 364 3.29 4.69 40.03
C LYS A 364 2.54 4.16 38.80
N LYS A 365 2.91 4.60 37.59
CA LYS A 365 2.25 4.23 36.32
C LYS A 365 3.04 3.20 35.49
N GLN A 366 4.29 2.94 35.84
CA GLN A 366 5.02 1.72 35.46
C GLN A 366 4.73 0.66 36.52
#